data_AF-A0A117P7Y8-F1
#
_entry.id   AF-A0A117P7Y8-F1
#
_cell.length_a   1.000
_cell.length_b   1.000
_cell.length_c   1.000
_cell.angle_alpha   90.00
_cell.angle_beta   90.00
_cell.angle_gamma   90.00
#
_symmetry.space_group_name_H-M   'P 1'
#
loop_
_entity.id
_entity.type
_entity.pdbx_description
1 polymer ?
#
loop_
_entity_poly.entity_id
_entity_poly.type
_entity_poly.pdbx_seq_one_letter_code
_entity_poly.pdbx_strand_id
1 'polypeptide(L)'
;MAIRSPYRSVRGISAVVALLAIGAVGCSDVSDAVDSAKDGAKKVARQRSVFSLSIGDCYNPNSKGEGETMLVEIVPCDEAHAGQVVGEYKIEEEKKSYPGDEAIWAVADERCPAEAGKFTPDTWALPKGVEIFYYTPTKESWATGDRAVTCTYTKESGKFTGSLDAEAKSFKAEQTAFLKGSNGVYDALWANQPESDTVDDDLAGYKKQAKAVAAALDAHLAGLKGIEGTEVGKLRAQLTKTAEHWKKAANAADADAFYIAYDPAFTGLDPNKSVAARKELGLATTVPADEAEVWAS
;
A
#
# COMPACT_ATOMS: atom_id res chain seq x y z
N MET A 1 3.29 -7.41 3.07
CA MET A 1 2.60 -8.56 3.70
C MET A 1 1.27 -8.03 4.20
N ALA A 2 0.15 -8.42 3.59
CA ALA A 2 -1.16 -7.91 3.98
C ALA A 2 -1.70 -8.66 5.20
N ILE A 3 -2.24 -7.90 6.16
CA ILE A 3 -2.81 -8.43 7.39
C ILE A 3 -4.28 -8.80 7.10
N ARG A 4 -4.61 -10.08 7.25
CA ARG A 4 -5.90 -10.68 6.91
C ARG A 4 -6.91 -10.54 8.06
N SER A 5 -8.21 -10.45 7.79
CA SER A 5 -9.26 -10.49 8.83
C SER A 5 -10.54 -11.21 8.38
N PRO A 6 -11.16 -12.08 9.22
CA PRO A 6 -12.33 -12.89 8.86
C PRO A 6 -13.70 -12.25 9.22
N TYR A 7 -14.67 -12.43 8.30
CA TYR A 7 -16.16 -12.52 8.31
C TYR A 7 -17.09 -12.02 9.43
N ARG A 8 -18.33 -11.70 8.99
CA ARG A 8 -19.43 -10.94 9.63
C ARG A 8 -20.46 -11.73 10.45
N SER A 9 -21.15 -11.05 11.37
CA SER A 9 -22.49 -11.40 11.86
C SER A 9 -23.39 -10.18 12.10
N VAL A 10 -24.55 -10.14 11.46
CA VAL A 10 -25.54 -9.06 11.62
C VAL A 10 -26.49 -9.37 12.78
N ARG A 11 -26.31 -8.72 13.94
CA ARG A 11 -27.39 -8.54 14.93
C ARG A 11 -27.33 -7.20 15.66
N GLY A 12 -28.29 -6.33 15.34
CA GLY A 12 -29.04 -5.58 16.35
C GLY A 12 -28.61 -4.13 16.61
N ILE A 13 -29.28 -3.20 15.92
CA ILE A 13 -29.35 -1.77 16.27
C ILE A 13 -30.04 -1.64 17.65
N SER A 14 -29.47 -0.82 18.54
CA SER A 14 -30.23 -0.18 19.62
C SER A 14 -29.66 1.22 19.87
N ALA A 15 -30.39 2.23 19.40
CA ALA A 15 -30.13 3.63 19.71
C ALA A 15 -30.66 3.92 21.13
N VAL A 16 -29.75 4.29 22.04
CA VAL A 16 -30.12 4.86 23.34
C VAL A 16 -30.08 6.39 23.21
N VAL A 17 -31.24 7.04 23.25
CA VAL A 17 -31.34 8.49 23.37
C VAL A 17 -31.34 8.85 24.86
N ALA A 18 -30.26 9.46 25.35
CA ALA A 18 -30.19 10.01 26.69
C ALA A 18 -30.53 11.52 26.65
N LEU A 19 -31.66 11.90 27.23
CA LEU A 19 -32.01 13.30 27.52
C LEU A 19 -31.26 13.74 28.78
N LEU A 20 -30.31 14.68 28.65
CA LEU A 20 -29.61 15.28 29.78
C LEU A 20 -30.31 16.57 30.23
N ALA A 21 -30.79 16.57 31.47
CA ALA A 21 -31.22 17.77 32.19
C ALA A 21 -29.98 18.47 32.79
N ILE A 22 -29.76 19.74 32.44
CA ILE A 22 -28.61 20.52 32.94
C ILE A 22 -29.00 21.17 34.27
N GLY A 23 -28.39 20.70 35.36
CA GLY A 23 -28.34 21.39 36.65
C GLY A 23 -27.09 22.27 36.73
N ALA A 24 -27.26 23.53 37.15
CA ALA A 24 -26.20 24.54 37.17
C ALA A 24 -25.16 24.30 38.30
N VAL A 25 -23.90 24.03 37.93
CA VAL A 25 -22.71 24.17 38.80
C VAL A 25 -21.49 24.55 37.95
N GLY A 26 -20.76 25.60 38.36
CA GLY A 26 -19.35 25.90 37.98
C GLY A 26 -19.07 26.32 36.54
N CYS A 27 -18.80 27.60 36.27
CA CYS A 27 -18.50 28.10 34.90
C CYS A 27 -17.26 27.47 34.23
N SER A 28 -16.33 26.86 34.96
CA SER A 28 -15.19 26.13 34.38
C SER A 28 -15.55 24.68 34.01
N ASP A 29 -16.37 24.02 34.83
CA ASP A 29 -16.83 22.64 34.55
C ASP A 29 -17.86 22.62 33.42
N VAL A 30 -18.63 23.71 33.27
CA VAL A 30 -19.58 23.88 32.16
C VAL A 30 -18.88 24.09 30.83
N SER A 31 -17.76 24.82 30.76
CA SER A 31 -17.02 25.00 29.50
C SER A 31 -16.43 23.68 29.02
N ASP A 32 -15.80 22.93 29.92
CA ASP A 32 -15.20 21.64 29.58
C ASP A 32 -16.25 20.59 29.21
N ALA A 33 -17.41 20.61 29.89
CA ALA A 33 -18.55 19.76 29.55
C ALA A 33 -19.19 20.15 28.20
N VAL A 34 -19.28 21.44 27.89
CA VAL A 34 -19.80 21.93 26.61
C VAL A 34 -18.85 21.60 25.47
N ASP A 35 -17.54 21.73 25.65
CA ASP A 35 -16.56 21.40 24.63
C ASP A 35 -16.46 19.88 24.43
N SER A 36 -16.52 19.09 25.50
CA SER A 36 -16.66 17.63 25.40
C SER A 36 -17.94 17.20 24.67
N ALA A 37 -19.06 17.89 24.90
CA ALA A 37 -20.32 17.63 24.20
C ALA A 37 -20.25 18.02 22.72
N LYS A 38 -19.59 19.14 22.38
CA LYS A 38 -19.34 19.53 20.98
C LYS A 38 -18.43 18.54 20.26
N ASP A 39 -17.36 18.09 20.92
CA ASP A 39 -16.45 17.09 20.36
C ASP A 39 -17.15 15.75 20.14
N GLY A 40 -18.01 15.34 21.09
CA GLY A 40 -18.89 14.18 20.94
C GLY A 40 -19.84 14.32 19.74
N ALA A 41 -20.50 15.46 19.59
CA ALA A 41 -21.39 15.73 18.46
C ALA A 41 -20.64 15.76 17.12
N LYS A 42 -19.44 16.38 17.08
CA LYS A 42 -18.56 16.44 15.91
C LYS A 42 -18.12 15.04 15.49
N LYS A 43 -17.74 14.19 16.45
CA LYS A 43 -17.35 12.79 16.20
C LYS A 43 -18.52 11.98 15.63
N VAL A 44 -19.73 12.13 16.18
CA VAL A 44 -20.94 11.48 15.67
C VAL A 44 -21.26 11.95 14.24
N ALA A 45 -21.18 13.25 13.97
CA ALA A 45 -21.44 13.83 12.65
C ALA A 45 -20.42 13.36 11.58
N ARG A 46 -19.22 12.98 12.00
CA ARG A 46 -18.13 12.45 11.16
C ARG A 46 -18.17 10.94 10.97
N GLN A 47 -19.10 10.25 11.62
CA GLN A 47 -19.25 8.80 11.46
C GLN A 47 -19.73 8.48 10.05
N ARG A 48 -18.96 7.64 9.36
CA ARG A 48 -19.29 7.13 8.04
C ARG A 48 -19.10 5.64 8.01
N SER A 49 -19.84 4.99 7.14
CA SER A 49 -19.57 3.59 6.88
C SER A 49 -18.24 3.46 6.15
N VAL A 50 -17.49 2.39 6.43
CA VAL A 50 -16.32 2.03 5.61
C VAL A 50 -16.66 1.91 4.13
N PHE A 51 -17.90 1.55 3.78
CA PHE A 51 -18.37 1.45 2.38
C PHE A 51 -18.68 2.80 1.72
N SER A 52 -18.56 3.91 2.46
CA SER A 52 -18.75 5.26 1.93
C SER A 52 -17.45 6.06 1.83
N LEU A 53 -16.33 5.40 2.11
CA LEU A 53 -15.00 5.96 1.98
C LEU A 53 -14.67 6.22 0.51
N SER A 54 -14.21 7.43 0.23
CA SER A 54 -13.75 7.84 -1.10
C SER A 54 -12.23 8.02 -1.12
N ILE A 55 -11.61 7.88 -2.28
CA ILE A 55 -10.18 8.14 -2.45
C ILE A 55 -9.84 9.53 -1.90
N GLY A 56 -8.81 9.60 -1.07
CA GLY A 56 -8.38 10.82 -0.37
C GLY A 56 -8.92 10.96 1.04
N ASP A 57 -9.98 10.24 1.44
CA ASP A 57 -10.55 10.34 2.79
C ASP A 57 -9.55 9.87 3.85
N CYS A 58 -9.29 10.75 4.82
CA CYS A 58 -8.51 10.44 6.02
C CYS A 58 -9.45 10.04 7.15
N TYR A 59 -9.13 8.95 7.85
CA TYR A 59 -10.06 8.37 8.81
C TYR A 59 -9.39 7.75 10.05
N ASN A 60 -10.20 7.57 11.09
CA ASN A 60 -9.87 6.83 12.29
C ASN A 60 -10.86 5.66 12.46
N PRO A 61 -10.39 4.41 12.57
CA PRO A 61 -11.25 3.28 12.89
C PRO A 61 -11.79 3.42 14.32
N ASN A 62 -13.07 3.07 14.51
CA ASN A 62 -13.70 3.17 15.83
C ASN A 62 -13.39 1.99 16.77
N SER A 63 -12.87 0.87 16.24
CA SER A 63 -12.33 -0.25 17.03
C SER A 63 -10.81 -0.36 16.83
N LYS A 64 -10.08 -0.74 17.90
CA LYS A 64 -8.60 -0.89 17.92
C LYS A 64 -8.14 -2.35 17.79
N GLY A 65 -8.80 -3.17 16.99
CA GLY A 65 -8.42 -4.57 16.84
C GLY A 65 -9.09 -5.23 15.65
N GLU A 66 -8.58 -6.41 15.29
CA GLU A 66 -9.20 -7.30 14.31
C GLU A 66 -10.66 -7.55 14.69
N GLY A 67 -11.59 -7.05 13.86
CA GLY A 67 -13.03 -7.13 14.09
C GLY A 67 -13.83 -5.91 13.58
N GLU A 68 -14.78 -6.20 12.69
CA GLU A 68 -15.96 -5.42 12.26
C GLU A 68 -16.00 -3.90 12.55
N THR A 69 -15.07 -3.13 11.99
CA THR A 69 -15.25 -1.67 11.94
C THR A 69 -16.27 -1.32 10.84
N MET A 70 -17.57 -1.35 11.15
CA MET A 70 -18.62 -0.90 10.22
C MET A 70 -18.67 0.62 10.05
N LEU A 71 -18.09 1.35 11.01
CA LEU A 71 -18.07 2.80 11.06
C LEU A 71 -16.65 3.29 11.30
N VAL A 72 -16.26 4.33 10.59
CA VAL A 72 -15.03 5.10 10.79
C VAL A 72 -15.38 6.56 11.05
N GLU A 73 -14.51 7.26 11.74
CA GLU A 73 -14.56 8.72 11.84
C GLU A 73 -13.74 9.32 10.71
N ILE A 74 -14.39 10.00 9.75
CA ILE A 74 -13.67 10.77 8.72
C ILE A 74 -13.21 12.10 9.32
N VAL A 75 -11.94 12.41 9.12
CA VAL A 75 -11.31 13.64 9.64
C VAL A 75 -10.54 14.33 8.50
N PRO A 76 -10.36 15.67 8.57
CA PRO A 76 -9.41 16.37 7.73
C PRO A 76 -8.01 15.74 7.82
N CYS A 77 -7.29 15.65 6.70
CA CYS A 77 -5.98 15.01 6.67
C CYS A 77 -4.90 15.80 7.45
N ASP A 78 -5.10 17.07 7.75
CA ASP A 78 -4.23 17.84 8.64
C ASP A 78 -4.49 17.54 10.14
N GLU A 79 -5.62 16.90 10.47
CA GLU A 79 -5.87 16.30 11.78
C GLU A 79 -5.23 14.90 11.88
N ALA A 80 -4.95 14.45 13.10
CA ALA A 80 -4.34 13.14 13.33
C ALA A 80 -5.30 12.00 12.93
N HIS A 81 -4.86 11.14 12.02
CA HIS A 81 -5.64 10.01 11.50
C HIS A 81 -4.81 8.72 11.43
N ALA A 82 -5.50 7.59 11.36
CA ALA A 82 -4.88 6.27 11.34
C ALA A 82 -4.74 5.73 9.91
N GLY A 83 -5.61 6.14 8.98
CA GLY A 83 -5.51 5.72 7.59
C GLY A 83 -6.02 6.74 6.59
N GLN A 84 -5.59 6.59 5.35
CA GLN A 84 -6.08 7.34 4.20
C GLN A 84 -6.46 6.37 3.07
N VAL A 85 -7.61 6.60 2.44
CA VAL A 85 -8.05 5.82 1.28
C VAL A 85 -7.25 6.23 0.07
N VAL A 86 -6.64 5.26 -0.61
CA VAL A 86 -5.72 5.48 -1.72
C VAL A 86 -6.16 4.84 -3.02
N GLY A 87 -7.18 3.99 -2.98
CA GLY A 87 -7.74 3.37 -4.16
C GLY A 87 -9.12 2.79 -3.90
N GLU A 88 -9.90 2.70 -4.97
CA GLU A 88 -11.16 1.97 -4.97
C GLU A 88 -11.37 1.34 -6.34
N TYR A 89 -11.84 0.09 -6.35
CA TYR A 89 -12.28 -0.57 -7.58
C TYR A 89 -13.39 -1.56 -7.28
N LYS A 90 -14.06 -2.05 -8.34
CA LYS A 90 -15.05 -3.13 -8.24
C LYS A 90 -14.47 -4.42 -8.78
N ILE A 91 -14.75 -5.53 -8.10
CA ILE A 91 -14.45 -6.86 -8.60
C ILE A 91 -15.42 -7.15 -9.74
N GLU A 92 -14.89 -7.18 -10.96
CA GLU A 92 -15.63 -7.56 -12.16
C GLU A 92 -15.68 -9.09 -12.24
N GLU A 93 -16.79 -9.68 -11.76
CA GLU A 93 -17.04 -11.11 -11.92
C GLU A 93 -18.31 -11.40 -12.73
N GLU A 94 -18.21 -12.37 -13.63
CA GLU A 94 -19.32 -12.87 -14.45
C GLU A 94 -20.38 -13.61 -13.60
N LYS A 95 -19.98 -14.15 -12.43
CA LYS A 95 -20.85 -14.93 -11.57
C LYS A 95 -21.47 -14.06 -10.47
N LYS A 96 -22.77 -14.21 -10.27
CA LYS A 96 -23.50 -13.51 -9.18
C LYS A 96 -23.17 -14.07 -7.79
N SER A 97 -22.71 -15.32 -7.70
CA SER A 97 -22.37 -16.00 -6.44
C SER A 97 -21.14 -15.38 -5.78
N TYR A 98 -21.08 -15.45 -4.45
CA TYR A 98 -19.90 -15.03 -3.70
C TYR A 98 -18.72 -15.96 -3.98
N PRO A 99 -17.55 -15.46 -4.45
CA PRO A 99 -16.40 -16.30 -4.81
C PRO A 99 -15.65 -16.86 -3.59
N GLY A 100 -15.87 -16.30 -2.39
CA GLY A 100 -15.15 -16.62 -1.16
C GLY A 100 -14.04 -15.61 -0.88
N ASP A 101 -13.65 -15.47 0.39
CA ASP A 101 -12.76 -14.37 0.78
C ASP A 101 -11.34 -14.56 0.27
N GLU A 102 -10.82 -15.78 0.22
CA GLU A 102 -9.47 -16.02 -0.32
C GLU A 102 -9.36 -15.55 -1.78
N ALA A 103 -10.42 -15.73 -2.59
CA ALA A 103 -10.43 -15.25 -3.97
C ALA A 103 -10.49 -13.71 -4.03
N ILE A 104 -11.27 -13.09 -3.15
CA ILE A 104 -11.37 -11.63 -3.05
C ILE A 104 -10.07 -11.00 -2.54
N TRP A 105 -9.45 -11.61 -1.54
CA TRP A 105 -8.17 -11.19 -0.97
C TRP A 105 -7.06 -11.34 -1.99
N ALA A 106 -7.00 -12.43 -2.75
CA ALA A 106 -6.02 -12.57 -3.83
C ALA A 106 -6.12 -11.41 -4.84
N VAL A 107 -7.34 -10.99 -5.20
CA VAL A 107 -7.55 -9.82 -6.08
C VAL A 107 -7.13 -8.51 -5.39
N ALA A 108 -7.38 -8.37 -4.08
CA ALA A 108 -6.97 -7.19 -3.31
C ALA A 108 -5.46 -7.09 -3.10
N ASP A 109 -4.80 -8.19 -2.78
CA ASP A 109 -3.35 -8.32 -2.65
C ASP A 109 -2.64 -7.97 -3.96
N GLU A 110 -3.25 -8.26 -5.12
CA GLU A 110 -2.72 -7.85 -6.41
C GLU A 110 -2.98 -6.37 -6.72
N ARG A 111 -4.21 -5.90 -6.56
CA ARG A 111 -4.62 -4.58 -7.07
C ARG A 111 -4.36 -3.43 -6.12
N CYS A 112 -4.48 -3.62 -4.81
CA CYS A 112 -4.32 -2.53 -3.86
C CYS A 112 -2.90 -1.93 -3.82
N PRO A 113 -1.81 -2.72 -3.91
CA PRO A 113 -0.48 -2.17 -4.09
C PRO A 113 -0.34 -1.28 -5.34
N ALA A 114 -0.94 -1.70 -6.46
CA ALA A 114 -0.92 -0.92 -7.68
C ALA A 114 -1.70 0.39 -7.58
N GLU A 115 -2.88 0.40 -6.95
CA GLU A 115 -3.65 1.64 -6.72
C GLU A 115 -2.93 2.56 -5.71
N ALA A 116 -2.40 1.99 -4.63
CA ALA A 116 -1.65 2.73 -3.62
C ALA A 116 -0.40 3.41 -4.21
N GLY A 117 0.32 2.73 -5.11
CA GLY A 117 1.48 3.30 -5.80
C GLY A 117 1.15 4.43 -6.79
N LYS A 118 -0.09 4.50 -7.31
CA LYS A 118 -0.55 5.66 -8.09
C LYS A 118 -0.81 6.86 -7.20
N PHE A 119 -1.39 6.63 -6.02
CA PHE A 119 -1.71 7.67 -5.05
C PHE A 119 -0.45 8.19 -4.34
N THR A 120 0.49 7.30 -3.99
CA THR A 120 1.76 7.64 -3.33
C THR A 120 2.95 7.03 -4.09
N PRO A 121 3.42 7.65 -5.19
CA PRO A 121 4.52 7.11 -6.00
C PRO A 121 5.84 6.97 -5.25
N ASP A 122 6.10 7.84 -4.26
CA ASP A 122 7.27 7.74 -3.38
C ASP A 122 6.92 7.02 -2.08
N THR A 123 6.86 5.69 -2.13
CA THR A 123 6.50 4.85 -0.97
C THR A 123 7.49 4.97 0.20
N TRP A 124 8.74 5.34 -0.07
CA TRP A 124 9.74 5.59 0.97
C TRP A 124 9.47 6.87 1.77
N ALA A 125 8.59 7.74 1.28
CA ALA A 125 8.13 8.92 2.00
C ALA A 125 6.98 8.61 2.97
N LEU A 126 6.47 7.37 2.98
CA LEU A 126 5.40 6.98 3.90
C LEU A 126 5.85 7.12 5.36
N PRO A 127 4.98 7.61 6.25
CA PRO A 127 5.27 7.61 7.69
C PRO A 127 5.57 6.20 8.19
N LYS A 128 6.52 6.06 9.11
CA LYS A 128 6.88 4.75 9.69
C LYS A 128 5.65 4.02 10.24
N GLY A 129 5.51 2.75 9.84
CA GLY A 129 4.43 1.84 10.26
C GLY A 129 3.10 2.06 9.53
N VAL A 130 3.09 2.85 8.46
CA VAL A 130 1.96 2.92 7.53
C VAL A 130 2.12 1.83 6.48
N GLU A 131 1.10 0.97 6.36
CA GLU A 131 1.09 -0.20 5.49
C GLU A 131 -0.20 -0.25 4.68
N ILE A 132 -0.24 -1.09 3.65
CA ILE A 132 -1.46 -1.27 2.86
C ILE A 132 -2.43 -2.14 3.65
N PHE A 133 -3.65 -1.64 3.79
CA PHE A 133 -4.80 -2.37 4.29
C PHE A 133 -5.95 -2.23 3.28
N TYR A 134 -6.89 -3.17 3.28
CA TYR A 134 -8.03 -3.12 2.38
C TYR A 134 -9.33 -3.52 3.08
N TYR A 135 -10.42 -2.85 2.68
CA TYR A 135 -11.78 -3.28 2.97
C TYR A 135 -12.32 -4.02 1.77
N THR A 136 -12.82 -5.23 1.99
CA THR A 136 -13.38 -6.10 0.94
C THR A 136 -14.86 -6.35 1.17
N PRO A 137 -15.62 -6.66 0.11
CA PRO A 137 -17.00 -7.07 0.28
C PRO A 137 -17.01 -8.40 1.03
N THR A 138 -18.06 -8.66 1.80
CA THR A 138 -18.27 -9.99 2.39
C THR A 138 -19.46 -10.66 1.75
N LYS A 139 -19.67 -11.94 2.05
CA LYS A 139 -20.82 -12.71 1.58
C LYS A 139 -22.15 -11.97 1.73
N GLU A 140 -22.38 -11.30 2.86
CA GLU A 140 -23.63 -10.59 3.14
C GLU A 140 -23.83 -9.36 2.26
N SER A 141 -22.80 -8.50 2.08
CA SER A 141 -22.94 -7.30 1.23
C SER A 141 -22.89 -7.67 -0.24
N TRP A 142 -22.17 -8.74 -0.58
CA TRP A 142 -22.16 -9.31 -1.92
C TRP A 142 -23.56 -9.75 -2.35
N ALA A 143 -24.34 -10.35 -1.45
CA ALA A 143 -25.73 -10.74 -1.72
C ALA A 143 -26.64 -9.54 -2.06
N THR A 144 -26.26 -8.33 -1.60
CA THR A 144 -26.97 -7.07 -1.90
C THR A 144 -26.29 -6.24 -2.99
N GLY A 145 -25.30 -6.80 -3.71
CA GLY A 145 -24.68 -6.15 -4.86
C GLY A 145 -23.36 -5.40 -4.60
N ASP A 146 -22.84 -5.42 -3.37
CA ASP A 146 -21.52 -4.84 -3.08
C ASP A 146 -20.41 -5.65 -3.75
N ARG A 147 -19.56 -4.97 -4.50
CA ARG A 147 -18.39 -5.53 -5.21
C ARG A 147 -17.15 -4.68 -4.97
N ALA A 148 -17.23 -3.66 -4.13
CA ALA A 148 -16.19 -2.65 -3.99
C ALA A 148 -15.07 -3.15 -3.07
N VAL A 149 -13.84 -2.94 -3.50
CA VAL A 149 -12.65 -3.05 -2.66
C VAL A 149 -12.10 -1.65 -2.47
N THR A 150 -11.86 -1.27 -1.23
CA THR A 150 -11.29 0.02 -0.84
C THR A 150 -9.88 -0.22 -0.31
N CYS A 151 -8.88 0.32 -1.00
CA CYS A 151 -7.48 0.23 -0.63
C CYS A 151 -7.08 1.43 0.22
N THR A 152 -6.34 1.19 1.29
CA THR A 152 -5.95 2.21 2.27
C THR A 152 -4.48 2.09 2.63
N TYR A 153 -3.84 3.22 2.90
CA TYR A 153 -2.63 3.24 3.71
C TYR A 153 -3.05 3.47 5.16
N THR A 154 -2.73 2.53 6.03
CA THR A 154 -3.17 2.52 7.43
C THR A 154 -2.01 2.21 8.36
N LYS A 155 -1.99 2.87 9.51
CA LYS A 155 -1.06 2.64 10.60
C LYS A 155 -1.77 1.86 11.71
N GLU A 156 -1.32 0.63 11.97
CA GLU A 156 -1.94 -0.24 12.98
C GLU A 156 -1.93 0.38 14.38
N SER A 157 -0.82 1.02 14.74
CA SER A 157 -0.62 1.64 16.04
C SER A 157 -0.15 3.08 15.93
N GLY A 158 -0.97 3.99 16.47
CA GLY A 158 -0.72 5.43 16.45
C GLY A 158 -1.47 6.13 15.31
N LYS A 159 -1.04 7.35 15.00
CA LYS A 159 -1.64 8.22 13.98
C LYS A 159 -0.56 8.99 13.24
N PHE A 160 -0.90 9.55 12.10
CA PHE A 160 -0.10 10.50 11.34
C PHE A 160 -0.94 11.71 10.92
N THR A 161 -0.28 12.75 10.42
CA THR A 161 -0.90 13.97 9.91
C THR A 161 -0.33 14.29 8.53
N GLY A 162 -1.11 15.03 7.73
CA GLY A 162 -0.82 15.31 6.33
C GLY A 162 -1.38 14.24 5.40
N SER A 163 -1.69 14.64 4.16
CA SER A 163 -2.10 13.70 3.12
C SER A 163 -0.90 12.99 2.51
N LEU A 164 -1.11 11.74 2.10
CA LEU A 164 -0.17 10.91 1.36
C LEU A 164 -0.24 11.11 -0.17
N ASP A 165 -1.09 12.03 -0.66
CA ASP A 165 -1.36 12.26 -2.08
C ASP A 165 -0.13 12.77 -2.86
N ALA A 166 0.13 12.17 -4.01
CA ALA A 166 1.11 12.60 -5.01
C ALA A 166 0.90 14.04 -5.49
N GLU A 167 -0.36 14.47 -5.65
CA GLU A 167 -0.71 15.81 -6.11
C GLU A 167 -0.19 16.88 -5.15
N ALA A 168 -0.18 16.57 -3.84
CA ALA A 168 0.41 17.44 -2.83
C ALA A 168 1.95 17.58 -2.96
N LYS A 169 2.63 16.61 -3.59
CA LYS A 169 4.11 16.57 -3.73
C LYS A 169 4.66 17.24 -4.99
N SER A 170 3.85 17.51 -6.02
CA SER A 170 4.27 18.18 -7.28
C SER A 170 5.63 17.69 -7.82
N PHE A 171 5.74 16.40 -8.15
CA PHE A 171 6.99 15.81 -8.64
C PHE A 171 7.45 16.39 -9.98
N LYS A 172 8.77 16.54 -10.14
CA LYS A 172 9.41 16.86 -11.42
C LYS A 172 9.41 15.66 -12.36
N ALA A 173 9.59 15.90 -13.66
CA ALA A 173 9.61 14.85 -14.67
C ALA A 173 10.67 13.76 -14.39
N GLU A 174 11.85 14.14 -13.91
CA GLU A 174 12.93 13.21 -13.58
C GLU A 174 12.57 12.34 -12.38
N GLN A 175 11.93 12.93 -11.37
CA GLN A 175 11.44 12.22 -10.18
C GLN A 175 10.34 11.22 -10.55
N THR A 176 9.37 11.64 -11.35
CA THR A 176 8.30 10.76 -11.85
C THR A 176 8.87 9.61 -12.68
N ALA A 177 9.83 9.88 -13.57
CA ALA A 177 10.47 8.85 -14.38
C ALA A 177 11.27 7.84 -13.53
N PHE A 178 11.98 8.34 -12.52
CA PHE A 178 12.69 7.50 -11.55
C PHE A 178 11.71 6.59 -10.79
N LEU A 179 10.71 7.17 -10.11
CA LEU A 179 9.76 6.45 -9.26
C LEU A 179 8.95 5.42 -10.06
N LYS A 180 8.46 5.81 -11.24
CA LYS A 180 7.73 4.89 -12.13
C LYS A 180 8.58 3.66 -12.49
N GLY A 181 9.84 3.88 -12.83
CA GLY A 181 10.73 2.79 -13.21
C GLY A 181 11.14 1.92 -12.02
N SER A 182 11.48 2.51 -10.87
CA SER A 182 11.84 1.75 -9.67
C SER A 182 10.65 0.93 -9.15
N ASN A 183 9.46 1.52 -9.10
CA ASN A 183 8.25 0.83 -8.65
C ASN A 183 7.88 -0.29 -9.63
N GLY A 184 8.02 -0.06 -10.94
CA GLY A 184 7.78 -1.12 -11.93
C GLY A 184 8.72 -2.32 -11.80
N VAL A 185 9.96 -2.12 -11.36
CA VAL A 185 10.90 -3.21 -11.06
C VAL A 185 10.48 -3.98 -9.81
N TYR A 186 10.08 -3.26 -8.75
CA TYR A 186 9.55 -3.85 -7.53
C TYR A 186 8.28 -4.68 -7.82
N ASP A 187 7.32 -4.10 -8.54
CA ASP A 187 6.07 -4.76 -8.93
C ASP A 187 6.35 -6.01 -9.77
N ALA A 188 7.28 -5.93 -10.72
CA ALA A 188 7.65 -7.08 -11.54
C ALA A 188 8.23 -8.23 -10.70
N LEU A 189 9.00 -7.92 -9.65
CA LEU A 189 9.56 -8.92 -8.73
C LEU A 189 8.45 -9.60 -7.91
N TRP A 190 7.57 -8.82 -7.28
CA TRP A 190 6.57 -9.36 -6.33
C TRP A 190 5.32 -9.92 -7.00
N ALA A 191 4.86 -9.35 -8.12
CA ALA A 191 3.70 -9.87 -8.84
C ALA A 191 4.00 -11.15 -9.64
N ASN A 192 5.28 -11.52 -9.80
CA ASN A 192 5.69 -12.72 -10.53
C ASN A 192 6.44 -13.71 -9.64
N GLN A 193 6.15 -13.76 -8.33
CA GLN A 193 6.74 -14.77 -7.45
C GLN A 193 6.44 -16.19 -7.97
N PRO A 194 7.41 -17.11 -7.90
CA PRO A 194 7.23 -18.51 -8.26
C PRO A 194 6.25 -19.22 -7.31
N GLU A 195 5.72 -20.37 -7.73
CA GLU A 195 4.79 -21.16 -6.92
C GLU A 195 5.51 -21.99 -5.84
N SER A 196 6.79 -22.28 -6.06
CA SER A 196 7.69 -22.94 -5.11
C SER A 196 8.77 -21.98 -4.62
N ASP A 197 9.22 -22.17 -3.37
CA ASP A 197 10.33 -21.43 -2.76
C ASP A 197 11.72 -21.97 -3.21
N THR A 198 11.74 -22.99 -4.07
CA THR A 198 12.95 -23.64 -4.59
C THR A 198 12.98 -23.58 -6.12
N VAL A 199 14.15 -23.25 -6.68
CA VAL A 199 14.31 -23.17 -8.14
C VAL A 199 14.22 -24.56 -8.78
N ASP A 200 14.69 -25.60 -8.10
CA ASP A 200 14.63 -26.98 -8.59
C ASP A 200 13.19 -27.47 -8.83
N ASP A 201 12.25 -27.06 -7.97
CA ASP A 201 10.86 -27.49 -8.05
C ASP A 201 10.01 -26.59 -8.97
N ASP A 202 10.42 -25.33 -9.22
CA ASP A 202 9.70 -24.39 -10.11
C ASP A 202 10.62 -23.51 -10.99
N LEU A 203 11.58 -24.12 -11.69
CA LEU A 203 12.49 -23.37 -12.58
C LEU A 203 11.73 -22.52 -13.63
N ALA A 204 10.56 -22.98 -14.06
CA ALA A 204 9.75 -22.26 -15.03
C ALA A 204 9.17 -20.95 -14.46
N GLY A 205 8.63 -20.97 -13.23
CA GLY A 205 8.14 -19.79 -12.52
C GLY A 205 9.25 -18.79 -12.24
N TYR A 206 10.39 -19.26 -11.74
CA TYR A 206 11.57 -18.42 -11.51
C TYR A 206 12.09 -17.75 -12.79
N LYS A 207 12.12 -18.48 -13.93
CA LYS A 207 12.49 -17.90 -15.23
C LYS A 207 11.46 -16.89 -15.73
N LYS A 208 10.16 -17.10 -15.46
CA LYS A 208 9.10 -16.15 -15.79
C LYS A 208 9.27 -14.85 -15.00
N GLN A 209 9.50 -14.94 -13.69
CA GLN A 209 9.84 -13.79 -12.84
C GLN A 209 11.04 -13.03 -13.39
N ALA A 210 12.13 -13.76 -13.67
CA ALA A 210 13.36 -13.17 -14.14
C ALA A 210 13.19 -12.41 -15.46
N LYS A 211 12.35 -12.92 -16.36
CA LYS A 211 12.01 -12.25 -17.61
C LYS A 211 11.20 -10.97 -17.38
N ALA A 212 10.24 -10.99 -16.45
CA ALA A 212 9.44 -9.82 -16.10
C ALA A 212 10.32 -8.71 -15.49
N VAL A 213 11.17 -9.07 -14.53
CA VAL A 213 12.10 -8.13 -13.88
C VAL A 213 13.12 -7.56 -14.88
N ALA A 214 13.67 -8.38 -15.77
CA ALA A 214 14.57 -7.91 -16.83
C ALA A 214 13.90 -6.87 -17.74
N ALA A 215 12.63 -7.09 -18.13
CA ALA A 215 11.88 -6.13 -18.94
C ALA A 215 11.58 -4.83 -18.17
N ALA A 216 11.25 -4.92 -16.88
CA ALA A 216 11.04 -3.75 -16.03
C ALA A 216 12.34 -2.94 -15.85
N LEU A 217 13.48 -3.61 -15.69
CA LEU A 217 14.80 -2.95 -15.63
C LEU A 217 15.14 -2.24 -16.93
N ASP A 218 14.87 -2.86 -18.09
CA ASP A 218 15.06 -2.20 -19.38
C ASP A 218 14.18 -0.94 -19.51
N ALA A 219 12.93 -1.00 -19.05
CA ALA A 219 12.03 0.15 -19.01
C ALA A 219 12.52 1.25 -18.05
N HIS A 220 13.02 0.88 -16.86
CA HIS A 220 13.58 1.82 -15.90
C HIS A 220 14.84 2.50 -16.47
N LEU A 221 15.76 1.74 -17.05
CA LEU A 221 16.97 2.26 -17.71
C LEU A 221 16.63 3.21 -18.86
N ALA A 222 15.60 2.91 -19.65
CA ALA A 222 15.10 3.79 -20.69
C ALA A 222 14.59 5.12 -20.11
N GLY A 223 13.81 5.07 -19.02
CA GLY A 223 13.34 6.26 -18.29
C GLY A 223 14.48 7.08 -17.67
N LEU A 224 15.55 6.42 -17.20
CA LEU A 224 16.71 7.10 -16.63
C LEU A 224 17.59 7.77 -17.68
N LYS A 225 17.57 7.37 -18.95
CA LYS A 225 18.57 7.75 -19.98
C LYS A 225 18.80 9.26 -20.09
N GLY A 226 17.76 10.07 -19.97
CA GLY A 226 17.81 11.53 -20.10
C GLY A 226 18.04 12.30 -18.79
N ILE A 227 18.12 11.60 -17.66
CA ILE A 227 18.29 12.23 -16.35
C ILE A 227 19.79 12.46 -16.09
N GLU A 228 20.16 13.72 -15.87
CA GLU A 228 21.52 14.10 -15.50
C GLU A 228 21.79 13.84 -14.01
N GLY A 229 23.06 13.72 -13.64
CA GLY A 229 23.47 13.46 -12.26
C GLY A 229 24.58 12.42 -12.15
N THR A 230 25.48 12.61 -11.18
CA THR A 230 26.61 11.68 -10.96
C THR A 230 26.10 10.39 -10.34
N GLU A 231 25.23 10.48 -9.33
CA GLU A 231 24.72 9.31 -8.62
C GLU A 231 23.66 8.57 -9.46
N VAL A 232 22.81 9.28 -10.19
CA VAL A 232 21.90 8.69 -11.18
C VAL A 232 22.68 7.96 -12.28
N GLY A 233 23.80 8.54 -12.75
CA GLY A 233 24.68 7.90 -13.73
C GLY A 233 25.29 6.60 -13.22
N LYS A 234 25.77 6.58 -11.97
CA LYS A 234 26.28 5.36 -11.31
C LYS A 234 25.20 4.29 -11.17
N LEU A 235 23.99 4.68 -10.72
CA LEU A 235 22.87 3.76 -10.61
C LEU A 235 22.52 3.15 -11.96
N ARG A 236 22.42 3.96 -13.03
CA ARG A 236 22.15 3.46 -14.38
C ARG A 236 23.17 2.43 -14.84
N ALA A 237 24.47 2.67 -14.60
CA ALA A 237 25.53 1.73 -14.94
C ALA A 237 25.42 0.42 -14.15
N GLN A 238 25.07 0.49 -12.86
CA GLN A 238 24.87 -0.69 -12.03
C GLN A 238 23.63 -1.49 -12.45
N LEU A 239 22.48 -0.82 -12.65
CA LEU A 239 21.24 -1.45 -13.10
C LEU A 239 21.37 -2.08 -14.49
N THR A 240 22.23 -1.54 -15.36
CA THR A 240 22.54 -2.15 -16.66
C THR A 240 23.14 -3.55 -16.48
N LYS A 241 24.12 -3.70 -15.58
CA LYS A 241 24.70 -5.01 -15.25
C LYS A 241 23.68 -5.94 -14.60
N THR A 242 22.86 -5.42 -13.70
CA THR A 242 21.80 -6.18 -13.04
C THR A 242 20.77 -6.70 -14.05
N ALA A 243 20.38 -5.89 -15.04
CA ALA A 243 19.50 -6.32 -16.12
C ALA A 243 20.11 -7.48 -16.95
N GLU A 244 21.42 -7.47 -17.19
CA GLU A 244 22.10 -8.59 -17.86
C GLU A 244 22.05 -9.88 -17.04
N HIS A 245 22.20 -9.80 -15.71
CA HIS A 245 22.07 -10.97 -14.83
C HIS A 245 20.64 -11.51 -14.81
N TRP A 246 19.62 -10.66 -14.71
CA TRP A 246 18.22 -11.07 -14.83
C TRP A 246 17.91 -11.71 -16.19
N LYS A 247 18.47 -11.18 -17.29
CA LYS A 247 18.35 -11.79 -18.64
C LYS A 247 19.03 -13.17 -18.71
N LYS A 248 20.18 -13.34 -18.07
CA LYS A 248 20.84 -14.65 -17.97
C LYS A 248 19.99 -15.65 -17.18
N ALA A 249 19.47 -15.24 -16.02
CA ALA A 249 18.59 -16.07 -15.21
C ALA A 249 17.34 -16.50 -15.99
N ALA A 250 16.68 -15.56 -16.68
CA ALA A 250 15.51 -15.84 -17.53
C ALA A 250 15.79 -16.88 -18.64
N ASN A 251 17.03 -16.99 -19.11
CA ASN A 251 17.46 -17.90 -20.18
C ASN A 251 18.31 -19.07 -19.66
N ALA A 252 18.36 -19.31 -18.34
CA ALA A 252 19.13 -20.40 -17.76
C ALA A 252 18.71 -21.77 -18.33
N ALA A 253 19.68 -22.63 -18.57
CA ALA A 253 19.45 -23.97 -19.11
C ALA A 253 18.86 -24.93 -18.06
N ASP A 254 19.28 -24.77 -16.81
CA ASP A 254 18.95 -25.58 -15.64
C ASP A 254 18.95 -24.73 -14.37
N ALA A 255 18.65 -25.35 -13.22
CA ALA A 255 18.60 -24.69 -11.92
C ALA A 255 19.98 -24.16 -11.48
N ASP A 256 21.06 -24.91 -11.71
CA ASP A 256 22.42 -24.47 -11.38
C ASP A 256 22.80 -23.18 -12.12
N ALA A 257 22.55 -23.13 -13.43
CA ALA A 257 22.78 -21.94 -14.23
C ALA A 257 21.88 -20.77 -13.80
N PHE A 258 20.66 -21.06 -13.34
CA PHE A 258 19.76 -20.05 -12.81
C PHE A 258 20.32 -19.45 -11.51
N TYR A 259 20.70 -20.26 -10.54
CA TYR A 259 21.26 -19.80 -9.26
C TYR A 259 22.49 -18.90 -9.45
N ILE A 260 23.42 -19.30 -10.33
CA ILE A 260 24.61 -18.51 -10.66
C ILE A 260 24.26 -17.13 -11.22
N ALA A 261 23.20 -17.05 -12.04
CA ALA A 261 22.76 -15.80 -12.62
C ALA A 261 21.90 -14.96 -11.66
N TYR A 262 21.10 -15.61 -10.82
CA TYR A 262 20.10 -14.99 -9.95
C TYR A 262 20.73 -14.24 -8.78
N ASP A 263 21.74 -14.79 -8.12
CA ASP A 263 22.40 -14.15 -6.97
C ASP A 263 22.85 -12.69 -7.25
N PRO A 264 23.71 -12.43 -8.26
CA PRO A 264 24.08 -11.05 -8.60
C PRO A 264 22.92 -10.24 -9.20
N ALA A 265 21.89 -10.87 -9.74
CA ALA A 265 20.68 -10.20 -10.22
C ALA A 265 19.87 -9.64 -9.04
N PHE A 266 19.63 -10.47 -8.02
CA PHE A 266 18.85 -10.15 -6.83
C PHE A 266 19.58 -9.15 -5.94
N THR A 267 20.86 -9.37 -5.63
CA THR A 267 21.69 -8.38 -4.91
C THR A 267 21.75 -7.05 -5.65
N GLY A 268 21.68 -7.08 -6.99
CA GLY A 268 21.63 -5.89 -7.82
C GLY A 268 20.39 -5.01 -7.61
N LEU A 269 19.31 -5.55 -7.03
CA LEU A 269 18.09 -4.81 -6.70
C LEU A 269 18.06 -4.27 -5.26
N ASP A 270 19.12 -4.48 -4.47
CA ASP A 270 19.21 -3.98 -3.09
C ASP A 270 18.83 -2.48 -3.03
N PRO A 271 17.79 -2.11 -2.27
CA PRO A 271 17.28 -0.74 -2.22
C PRO A 271 18.35 0.27 -1.81
N ASN A 272 19.32 -0.13 -0.98
CA ASN A 272 20.42 0.74 -0.55
C ASN A 272 21.26 1.27 -1.72
N LYS A 273 21.33 0.54 -2.84
CA LYS A 273 22.06 0.96 -4.05
C LYS A 273 21.44 2.18 -4.72
N SER A 274 20.15 2.43 -4.49
CA SER A 274 19.42 3.56 -5.09
C SER A 274 19.45 4.85 -4.24
N VAL A 275 19.80 4.75 -2.95
CA VAL A 275 19.72 5.86 -1.98
C VAL A 275 20.46 7.11 -2.44
N ALA A 276 21.66 6.97 -3.01
CA ALA A 276 22.46 8.10 -3.46
C ALA A 276 21.79 8.83 -4.64
N ALA A 277 21.23 8.10 -5.61
CA ALA A 277 20.49 8.68 -6.73
C ALA A 277 19.18 9.33 -6.27
N ARG A 278 18.47 8.69 -5.32
CA ARG A 278 17.26 9.27 -4.70
C ARG A 278 17.55 10.59 -4.00
N LYS A 279 18.66 10.66 -3.26
CA LYS A 279 19.15 11.90 -2.63
C LYS A 279 19.46 12.98 -3.67
N GLU A 280 20.16 12.63 -4.75
CA GLU A 280 20.48 13.56 -5.85
C GLU A 280 19.19 14.11 -6.52
N LEU A 281 18.15 13.28 -6.62
CA LEU A 281 16.83 13.66 -7.17
C LEU A 281 15.89 14.33 -6.15
N GLY A 282 16.30 14.47 -4.89
CA GLY A 282 15.45 15.03 -3.83
C GLY A 282 14.23 14.18 -3.47
N LEU A 283 14.33 12.85 -3.62
CA LEU A 283 13.34 11.87 -3.20
C LEU A 283 13.60 11.40 -1.76
N ALA A 284 12.63 10.71 -1.15
CA ALA A 284 12.85 10.11 0.17
C ALA A 284 13.99 9.08 0.13
N THR A 285 14.83 9.06 1.16
CA THR A 285 16.08 8.26 1.20
C THR A 285 16.08 7.17 2.27
N THR A 286 15.04 7.13 3.12
CA THR A 286 14.92 6.10 4.15
C THR A 286 14.38 4.84 3.52
N VAL A 287 15.20 3.79 3.48
CA VAL A 287 14.76 2.46 3.02
C VAL A 287 13.68 1.94 3.99
N PRO A 288 12.52 1.51 3.49
CA PRO A 288 11.49 0.85 4.30
C PRO A 288 12.07 -0.38 5.04
N ALA A 289 11.58 -0.66 6.24
CA ALA A 289 12.17 -1.69 7.10
C ALA A 289 11.98 -3.11 6.53
N ASP A 290 10.81 -3.36 5.95
CA ASP A 290 10.46 -4.58 5.23
C ASP A 290 11.34 -4.78 3.99
N GLU A 291 11.58 -3.72 3.21
CA GLU A 291 12.55 -3.77 2.11
C GLU A 291 13.98 -4.00 2.63
N ALA A 292 14.38 -3.41 3.76
CA ALA A 292 15.72 -3.62 4.30
C ALA A 292 15.95 -5.06 4.78
N GLU A 293 14.93 -5.71 5.35
CA GLU A 293 15.01 -7.08 5.87
C GLU A 293 15.25 -8.10 4.76
N VAL A 294 14.56 -7.96 3.61
CA VAL A 294 14.67 -8.88 2.46
C VAL A 294 16.09 -8.94 1.88
N TRP A 295 16.87 -7.87 1.97
CA TRP A 295 18.25 -7.80 1.45
C TRP A 295 19.34 -7.83 2.54
N ALA A 296 18.96 -7.95 3.82
CA ALA A 296 19.90 -8.09 4.93
C ALA A 296 20.30 -9.55 5.22
N SER A 297 19.57 -10.52 4.67
CA SER A 297 19.81 -11.96 4.76
C SER A 297 20.81 -12.46 3.71
#